data_AF-A0A2N5YYZ2-F1
#
_entry.id   AF-A0A2N5YYZ2-F1
#
_cell.length_a   1.000
_cell.length_b   1.000
_cell.length_c   1.000
_cell.angle_alpha   90.00
_cell.angle_beta   90.00
_cell.angle_gamma   90.00
#
_symmetry.space_group_name_H-M   'P 1'
#
loop_
_entity.id
_entity.type
_entity.pdbx_description
1 polymer ?
#
loop_
_entity_poly.entity_id
_entity_poly.type
_entity_poly.pdbx_seq_one_letter_code
_entity_poly.pdbx_strand_id
1 'polypeptide(L)'
;MKKLILLFIATSIFAGLAFGQASASFGYDRDIIMEDMNEYVRLIGADSDGFYALRIDEKDDLHLEFFNGATMNRESTNQLILPMVSGIKSEYVEMFYIDSKLILFTQVVNNTSKEKSLYIQHVNKSGQIIGEPKIIGKLTNQNISVDFNVEMTPNQQNIFVYYSRPFQTYNEEPFFFKVYDADMEEIYNNKIKLPLVDEAFTIIQTEIANSGNIYMLAKIEPDPRRAKRMKVLIYDYKLLRFDNLTKTVDEFEVKGKKYILVDAIFGLDNEENVDIYGFLVRKGKTNYEGIFHQKLNTQTKEFMTPGDAKKADYMFSKTEKPDFRSERLIETYDQMYNYKLLDVLQLSNGGSVVIAEHVNHWVDSIIVPGSKEVIYTDYYKHNDVLVAYCNA
;
A
#
# COMPACT_ATOMS: atom_id res chain seq x y z
N MET A 1 -0.54 9.68 57.25
CA MET A 1 -1.07 8.74 56.22
C MET A 1 -1.32 9.42 54.86
N LYS A 2 -2.09 10.51 54.76
CA LYS A 2 -2.35 11.20 53.46
C LYS A 2 -1.08 11.68 52.71
N LYS A 3 -0.05 12.14 53.43
CA LYS A 3 1.23 12.58 52.82
C LYS A 3 2.11 11.43 52.30
N LEU A 4 2.00 10.22 52.86
CA LEU A 4 2.74 9.05 52.38
C LEU A 4 2.11 8.45 51.11
N ILE A 5 0.78 8.49 51.00
CA ILE A 5 0.05 8.01 49.82
C ILE A 5 0.31 8.91 48.61
N LEU A 6 0.39 10.23 48.80
CA LEU A 6 0.74 11.16 47.72
C LEU A 6 2.17 10.95 47.19
N LEU A 7 3.11 10.62 48.08
CA LEU A 7 4.50 10.34 47.70
C LEU A 7 4.57 9.04 46.89
N PHE A 8 3.83 8.00 47.28
CA PHE A 8 3.80 6.73 46.57
C PHE A 8 3.19 6.88 45.16
N ILE A 9 2.09 7.63 45.01
CA ILE A 9 1.46 7.89 43.71
C ILE A 9 2.38 8.72 42.80
N ALA A 10 3.08 9.72 43.34
CA ALA A 10 4.05 10.52 42.56
C ALA A 10 5.26 9.68 42.09
N THR A 11 5.71 8.72 42.90
CA THR A 11 6.84 7.84 42.54
C THR A 11 6.44 6.82 41.46
N SER A 12 5.19 6.32 41.49
CA SER A 12 4.66 5.43 40.45
C SER A 12 4.48 6.12 39.09
N ILE A 13 4.07 7.39 39.09
CA ILE A 13 3.88 8.16 37.85
C ILE A 13 5.23 8.51 37.20
N PHE A 14 6.28 8.76 37.98
CA PHE A 14 7.62 9.00 37.43
C PHE A 14 8.34 7.71 36.98
N ALA A 15 8.08 6.57 37.63
CA ALA A 15 8.60 5.28 37.17
C ALA A 15 8.00 4.85 35.81
N GLY A 16 6.73 5.20 35.54
CA GLY A 16 6.10 4.94 34.24
C GLY A 16 6.64 5.76 33.08
N LEU A 17 7.19 6.95 33.34
CA LEU A 17 7.77 7.83 32.31
C LEU A 17 9.24 7.50 31.99
N ALA A 18 9.95 6.82 32.88
CA ALA A 18 11.35 6.44 32.66
C ALA A 18 11.54 5.20 31.76
N PHE A 19 10.48 4.40 31.55
CA PHE A 19 10.50 3.20 30.71
C PHE A 19 9.95 3.41 29.28
N GLY A 20 9.67 4.66 28.88
CA GLY A 20 9.07 4.99 27.59
C GLY A 20 10.04 5.29 26.44
N GLN A 21 11.36 5.24 26.67
CA GLN A 21 12.34 5.27 25.58
C GLN A 21 12.87 3.86 25.38
N ALA A 22 12.11 3.03 24.66
CA ALA A 22 12.70 1.87 24.02
C ALA A 22 13.78 2.39 23.07
N SER A 23 15.05 2.26 23.45
CA SER A 23 16.15 2.41 22.51
C SER A 23 16.03 1.24 21.54
N ALA A 24 15.46 1.47 20.37
CA ALA A 24 15.56 0.54 19.27
C ALA A 24 17.04 0.51 18.85
N SER A 25 17.76 -0.55 19.25
CA SER A 25 19.03 -0.86 18.62
C SER A 25 18.71 -1.44 17.26
N PHE A 26 18.86 -0.62 16.20
CA PHE A 26 18.92 -1.15 14.84
C PHE A 26 20.15 -2.07 14.78
N GLY A 27 19.95 -3.31 14.34
CA GLY A 27 20.83 -4.46 14.56
C GLY A 27 22.21 -4.41 13.91
N TYR A 28 22.99 -3.36 14.16
CA TYR A 28 24.39 -3.24 13.75
C TYR A 28 25.29 -4.30 14.40
N ASP A 29 24.79 -5.02 15.41
CA ASP A 29 25.56 -6.02 16.17
C ASP A 29 25.34 -7.46 15.67
N ARG A 30 24.51 -7.67 14.64
CA ARG A 30 24.22 -9.00 14.07
C ARG A 30 24.20 -8.95 12.55
N ASP A 31 25.33 -9.27 11.94
CA ASP A 31 25.39 -9.51 10.50
C ASP A 31 24.62 -10.80 10.17
N ILE A 32 23.49 -10.67 9.46
CA ILE A 32 22.85 -11.79 8.81
C ILE A 32 23.46 -11.87 7.41
N ILE A 33 24.38 -12.81 7.23
CA ILE A 33 24.88 -13.17 5.90
C ILE A 33 23.78 -14.00 5.24
N MET A 34 23.08 -13.41 4.28
CA MET A 34 22.17 -14.15 3.41
C MET A 34 22.99 -14.79 2.28
N GLU A 35 22.71 -16.05 1.99
CA GLU A 35 23.21 -16.69 0.78
C GLU A 35 22.61 -15.99 -0.45
N ASP A 36 23.32 -16.02 -1.58
CA ASP A 36 22.81 -15.43 -2.82
C ASP A 36 21.42 -15.99 -3.16
N MET A 37 20.53 -15.13 -3.68
CA MET A 37 19.14 -15.46 -4.05
C MET A 37 18.30 -16.06 -2.92
N ASN A 38 18.57 -15.67 -1.67
CA ASN A 38 17.72 -15.95 -0.52
C ASN A 38 17.08 -14.67 0.02
N GLU A 39 15.94 -14.31 -0.55
CA GLU A 39 15.27 -13.05 -0.25
C GLU A 39 14.07 -13.26 0.68
N TYR A 40 13.93 -12.39 1.68
CA TYR A 40 12.71 -12.35 2.47
C TYR A 40 11.64 -11.61 1.68
N VAL A 41 10.56 -12.32 1.38
CA VAL A 41 9.40 -11.81 0.64
C VAL A 41 8.50 -11.02 1.58
N ARG A 42 8.34 -11.48 2.83
CA ARG A 42 7.34 -10.90 3.74
C ARG A 42 7.59 -11.22 5.21
N LEU A 43 7.25 -10.28 6.10
CA LEU A 43 6.94 -10.56 7.51
C LEU A 43 5.44 -10.85 7.63
N ILE A 44 5.10 -12.09 8.01
CA ILE A 44 3.73 -12.61 7.96
C ILE A 44 2.90 -12.14 9.17
N GLY A 45 3.56 -11.94 10.31
CA GLY A 45 2.96 -11.49 11.57
C GLY A 45 3.66 -12.09 12.79
N ALA A 46 3.24 -11.69 13.97
CA ALA A 46 3.89 -12.04 15.24
C ALA A 46 2.89 -12.32 16.36
N ASP A 47 3.32 -13.07 17.36
CA ASP A 47 2.66 -13.23 18.66
C ASP A 47 3.67 -13.05 19.81
N SER A 48 3.30 -13.49 21.01
CA SER A 48 4.18 -13.44 22.18
C SER A 48 5.40 -14.36 22.09
N ASP A 49 5.32 -15.42 21.28
CA ASP A 49 6.39 -16.42 21.16
C ASP A 49 7.41 -15.97 20.12
N GLY A 50 6.97 -15.30 19.06
CA GLY A 50 7.85 -14.86 17.99
C GLY A 50 7.14 -14.30 16.77
N PHE A 51 7.82 -14.36 15.63
CA PHE A 51 7.26 -13.89 14.37
C PHE A 51 7.58 -14.84 13.22
N TYR A 52 6.69 -14.82 12.23
CA TYR A 52 6.83 -15.58 10.99
C TYR A 52 7.34 -14.69 9.87
N ALA A 53 8.24 -15.24 9.05
CA ALA A 53 8.72 -14.62 7.83
C ALA A 53 8.63 -15.62 6.67
N LEU A 54 8.41 -15.10 5.46
CA LEU A 54 8.43 -15.85 4.23
C LEU A 54 9.72 -15.53 3.49
N ARG A 55 10.47 -16.57 3.13
CA ARG A 55 11.70 -16.47 2.32
C ARG A 55 11.51 -17.22 1.01
N ILE A 56 12.10 -16.72 -0.06
CA ILE A 56 12.25 -17.43 -1.34
C ILE A 56 13.70 -17.88 -1.48
N ASP A 57 13.91 -19.08 -2.02
CA ASP A 57 15.25 -19.58 -2.34
C ASP A 57 15.58 -19.46 -3.84
N GLU A 58 16.78 -19.91 -4.20
CA GLU A 58 17.32 -19.89 -5.56
C GLU A 58 16.47 -20.67 -6.60
N LYS A 59 15.49 -21.47 -6.17
CA LYS A 59 14.60 -22.27 -7.02
C LYS A 59 13.18 -21.71 -7.07
N ASP A 60 12.99 -20.50 -6.55
CA ASP A 60 11.69 -19.89 -6.33
C ASP A 60 10.77 -20.69 -5.37
N ASP A 61 11.35 -21.56 -4.52
CA ASP A 61 10.59 -22.27 -3.51
C ASP A 61 10.41 -21.38 -2.27
N LEU A 62 9.18 -21.33 -1.77
CA LEU A 62 8.83 -20.54 -0.59
C LEU A 62 9.10 -21.33 0.69
N HIS A 63 9.65 -20.64 1.70
CA HIS A 63 9.98 -21.18 3.01
C HIS A 63 9.37 -20.32 4.11
N LEU A 64 8.54 -20.95 4.94
CA LEU A 64 8.00 -20.38 6.16
C LEU A 64 9.03 -20.53 7.29
N GLU A 65 9.55 -19.40 7.75
CA GLU A 65 10.50 -19.34 8.86
C GLU A 65 9.84 -18.76 10.11
N PHE A 66 10.24 -19.27 11.27
CA PHE A 66 9.81 -18.76 12.57
C PHE A 66 11.02 -18.31 13.38
N PHE A 67 10.90 -17.12 13.97
CA PHE A 67 11.92 -16.48 14.78
C PHE A 67 11.39 -16.28 16.19
N ASN A 68 12.17 -16.69 17.17
CA ASN A 68 11.86 -16.50 18.58
C ASN A 68 11.85 -15.00 18.94
N GLY A 69 10.81 -14.52 19.59
CA GLY A 69 10.64 -13.10 19.91
C GLY A 69 11.64 -12.56 20.95
N ALA A 70 12.15 -13.42 21.84
CA ALA A 70 13.10 -13.01 22.88
C ALA A 70 14.55 -13.02 22.39
N THR A 71 14.93 -14.04 21.61
CA THR A 71 16.32 -14.23 21.17
C THR A 71 16.59 -13.72 19.76
N MET A 72 15.54 -13.51 18.96
CA MET A 72 15.60 -13.20 17.53
C MET A 72 16.33 -14.27 16.70
N ASN A 73 16.44 -15.49 17.24
CA ASN A 73 17.03 -16.62 16.53
C ASN A 73 15.95 -17.33 15.72
N ARG A 74 16.31 -17.79 14.52
CA ARG A 74 15.47 -18.67 13.71
C ARG A 74 15.37 -20.04 14.37
N GLU A 75 14.15 -20.47 14.70
CA GLU A 75 13.89 -21.77 15.31
C GLU A 75 13.46 -22.83 14.29
N SER A 76 12.82 -22.41 13.19
CA SER A 76 12.41 -23.34 12.15
C SER A 76 12.44 -22.71 10.76
N THR A 77 12.70 -23.55 9.76
CA THR A 77 12.52 -23.27 8.33
C THR A 77 11.77 -24.45 7.74
N ASN A 78 10.58 -24.21 7.20
CA ASN A 78 9.75 -25.24 6.58
C ASN A 78 9.35 -24.80 5.17
N GLN A 79 9.44 -25.69 4.19
CA GLN A 79 8.95 -25.38 2.84
C GLN A 79 7.43 -25.16 2.87
N LEU A 80 6.98 -24.04 2.33
CA LEU A 80 5.57 -23.73 2.14
C LEU A 80 5.07 -24.40 0.86
N ILE A 81 4.19 -25.40 1.01
CA ILE A 81 3.64 -26.11 -0.13
C ILE A 81 2.42 -25.38 -0.65
N LEU A 82 2.51 -24.79 -1.85
CA LEU A 82 1.36 -24.16 -2.51
C LEU A 82 0.39 -25.23 -3.03
N PRO A 83 -0.94 -25.01 -2.88
CA PRO A 83 -1.94 -25.97 -3.35
C PRO A 83 -1.95 -26.08 -4.88
N MET A 84 -2.35 -27.24 -5.38
CA MET A 84 -2.68 -27.44 -6.78
C MET A 84 -4.19 -27.47 -6.94
N VAL A 85 -4.75 -26.61 -7.80
CA VAL A 85 -6.19 -26.56 -8.04
C VAL A 85 -6.47 -26.97 -9.48
N SER A 86 -7.30 -28.00 -9.66
CA SER A 86 -7.63 -28.56 -10.98
C SER A 86 -6.39 -28.92 -11.81
N GLY A 87 -5.31 -29.40 -11.17
CA GLY A 87 -4.06 -29.76 -11.85
C GLY A 87 -3.13 -28.58 -12.19
N ILE A 88 -3.47 -27.35 -11.79
CA ILE A 88 -2.67 -26.15 -12.03
C ILE A 88 -2.00 -25.74 -10.72
N LYS A 89 -0.67 -25.53 -10.74
CA LYS A 89 0.08 -25.00 -9.59
C LYS A 89 -0.43 -23.59 -9.28
N SER A 90 -0.77 -23.30 -8.04
CA SER A 90 -1.16 -21.95 -7.64
C SER A 90 0.06 -21.05 -7.50
N GLU A 91 -0.15 -19.76 -7.73
CA GLU A 91 0.81 -18.69 -7.46
C GLU A 91 0.52 -18.08 -6.09
N TYR A 92 1.57 -17.73 -5.35
CA TYR A 92 1.45 -16.98 -4.11
C TYR A 92 0.90 -15.58 -4.39
N VAL A 93 -0.05 -15.11 -3.57
CA VAL A 93 -0.42 -13.69 -3.58
C VAL A 93 -0.18 -13.06 -2.21
N GLU A 94 -0.64 -13.70 -1.13
CA GLU A 94 -0.43 -13.12 0.19
C GLU A 94 -0.48 -14.11 1.35
N MET A 95 0.10 -13.76 2.50
CA MET A 95 -0.01 -14.54 3.74
C MET A 95 -0.02 -13.67 4.99
N PHE A 96 -0.84 -14.08 5.97
CA PHE A 96 -0.97 -13.40 7.26
C PHE A 96 -0.96 -14.37 8.43
N TYR A 97 -0.53 -13.88 9.58
CA TYR A 97 -0.67 -14.56 10.87
C TYR A 97 -1.63 -13.77 11.76
N ILE A 98 -2.84 -14.31 11.96
CA ILE A 98 -3.93 -13.63 12.68
C ILE A 98 -4.60 -14.66 13.60
N ASP A 99 -4.85 -14.29 14.86
CA ASP A 99 -5.52 -15.15 15.84
C ASP A 99 -4.89 -16.57 15.91
N SER A 100 -3.56 -16.59 15.97
CA SER A 100 -2.74 -17.81 15.97
C SER A 100 -2.89 -18.73 14.75
N LYS A 101 -3.47 -18.27 13.65
CA LYS A 101 -3.66 -19.00 12.40
C LYS A 101 -2.84 -18.39 11.28
N LEU A 102 -2.17 -19.23 10.51
CA LEU A 102 -1.51 -18.84 9.26
C LEU A 102 -2.51 -18.98 8.13
N ILE A 103 -2.74 -17.89 7.39
CA ILE A 103 -3.76 -17.79 6.35
C ILE A 103 -3.05 -17.44 5.05
N LEU A 104 -3.15 -18.32 4.06
CA LEU A 104 -2.53 -18.23 2.76
C LEU A 104 -3.56 -17.86 1.69
N PHE A 105 -3.18 -16.91 0.84
CA PHE A 105 -3.88 -16.51 -0.35
C PHE A 105 -3.07 -16.93 -1.57
N THR A 106 -3.72 -17.66 -2.47
CA THR A 106 -3.12 -18.05 -3.74
C THR A 106 -4.05 -17.74 -4.91
N GLN A 107 -3.47 -17.59 -6.10
CA GLN A 107 -4.22 -17.42 -7.33
C GLN A 107 -3.91 -18.52 -8.34
N VAL A 108 -4.89 -18.80 -9.21
CA VAL A 108 -4.72 -19.73 -10.32
C VAL A 108 -5.25 -19.06 -11.58
N VAL A 109 -4.40 -18.97 -12.61
CA VAL A 109 -4.80 -18.54 -13.95
C VAL A 109 -5.03 -19.77 -14.83
N ASN A 110 -6.29 -20.04 -15.14
CA ASN A 110 -6.66 -21.06 -16.11
C ASN A 110 -6.79 -20.43 -17.50
N ASN A 111 -5.76 -20.60 -18.32
CA ASN A 111 -5.72 -20.08 -19.69
C ASN A 111 -6.73 -20.76 -20.63
N THR A 112 -7.15 -21.99 -20.34
CA THR A 112 -8.15 -22.71 -21.13
C THR A 112 -9.55 -22.13 -20.92
N SER A 113 -9.95 -21.91 -19.66
CA SER A 113 -11.26 -21.31 -19.34
C SER A 113 -11.25 -19.78 -19.33
N LYS A 114 -10.07 -19.16 -19.50
CA LYS A 114 -9.88 -17.69 -19.41
C LYS A 114 -10.41 -17.14 -18.10
N GLU A 115 -9.88 -17.68 -17.01
CA GLU A 115 -10.30 -17.40 -15.65
C GLU A 115 -9.09 -17.23 -14.73
N LYS A 116 -9.10 -16.21 -13.87
CA LYS A 116 -8.19 -16.03 -12.75
C LYS A 116 -8.99 -16.11 -11.46
N SER A 117 -8.64 -17.03 -10.57
CA SER A 117 -9.37 -17.28 -9.34
C SER A 117 -8.47 -17.12 -8.13
N LEU A 118 -8.97 -16.46 -7.09
CA LEU A 118 -8.30 -16.26 -5.81
C LEU A 118 -8.86 -17.25 -4.78
N TYR A 119 -7.95 -17.89 -4.04
CA TYR A 119 -8.26 -18.85 -3.00
C TYR A 119 -7.71 -18.40 -1.66
N ILE A 120 -8.38 -18.81 -0.59
CA ILE A 120 -7.94 -18.65 0.80
C ILE A 120 -7.86 -20.04 1.46
N GLN A 121 -6.82 -20.26 2.27
CA GLN A 121 -6.62 -21.53 2.97
C GLN A 121 -5.79 -21.35 4.24
N HIS A 122 -6.02 -22.18 5.26
CA HIS A 122 -5.13 -22.26 6.42
C HIS A 122 -3.88 -23.09 6.12
N VAL A 123 -2.78 -22.71 6.77
CA VAL A 123 -1.50 -23.43 6.73
C VAL A 123 -1.08 -23.77 8.14
N ASN A 124 -0.48 -24.93 8.36
CA ASN A 124 0.08 -25.28 9.66
C ASN A 124 1.51 -24.73 9.83
N LYS A 125 2.05 -24.78 11.05
CA LYS A 125 3.42 -24.29 11.34
C LYS A 125 4.53 -25.04 10.56
N SER A 126 4.24 -26.21 10.00
CA SER A 126 5.14 -26.97 9.13
C SER A 126 5.03 -26.62 7.64
N GLY A 127 4.27 -25.59 7.27
CA GLY A 127 4.14 -25.14 5.88
C GLY A 127 3.20 -26.00 5.01
N GLN A 128 2.41 -26.88 5.63
CA GLN A 128 1.44 -27.72 4.91
C GLN A 128 0.05 -27.08 4.94
N ILE A 129 -0.63 -27.13 3.81
CA ILE A 129 -2.02 -26.70 3.66
C ILE A 129 -2.98 -27.54 4.53
N ILE A 130 -4.02 -26.89 5.06
CA ILE A 130 -5.07 -27.52 5.85
C ILE A 130 -6.40 -27.42 5.09
N GLY A 131 -7.08 -28.54 4.91
CA GLY A 131 -8.38 -28.60 4.22
C GLY A 131 -8.28 -28.37 2.71
N GLU A 132 -9.41 -28.00 2.09
CA GLU A 132 -9.48 -27.69 0.65
C GLU A 132 -9.43 -26.16 0.42
N PRO A 133 -8.79 -25.67 -0.66
CA PRO A 133 -8.76 -24.24 -0.96
C PRO A 133 -10.17 -23.66 -1.21
N LYS A 134 -10.54 -22.61 -0.48
CA LYS A 134 -11.84 -21.93 -0.65
C LYS A 134 -11.71 -20.81 -1.67
N ILE A 135 -12.47 -20.87 -2.76
CA ILE A 135 -12.50 -19.78 -3.75
C ILE A 135 -13.22 -18.56 -3.17
N ILE A 136 -12.58 -17.39 -3.26
CA ILE A 136 -13.10 -16.13 -2.72
C ILE A 136 -13.21 -15.01 -3.76
N GLY A 137 -12.50 -15.12 -4.88
CA GLY A 137 -12.53 -14.16 -5.98
C GLY A 137 -12.41 -14.86 -7.33
N LYS A 138 -13.05 -14.30 -8.37
CA LYS A 138 -13.01 -14.83 -9.73
C LYS A 138 -13.11 -13.70 -10.76
N LEU A 139 -12.15 -13.69 -11.67
CA LEU A 139 -12.04 -12.76 -12.79
C LEU A 139 -12.08 -13.55 -14.10
N THR A 140 -12.76 -13.01 -15.10
CA THR A 140 -12.95 -13.67 -16.41
C THR A 140 -12.63 -12.72 -17.55
N ASN A 141 -12.30 -13.29 -18.72
CA ASN A 141 -12.11 -12.53 -19.96
C ASN A 141 -11.05 -11.43 -19.82
N GLN A 142 -11.42 -10.19 -20.12
CA GLN A 142 -10.52 -9.02 -20.12
C GLN A 142 -10.00 -8.66 -18.72
N ASN A 143 -10.61 -9.22 -17.66
CA ASN A 143 -10.21 -8.92 -16.29
C ASN A 143 -9.14 -9.89 -15.74
N ILE A 144 -8.71 -10.90 -16.49
CA ILE A 144 -7.70 -11.87 -16.02
C ILE A 144 -6.36 -11.19 -15.70
N SER A 145 -6.03 -10.10 -16.40
CA SER A 145 -4.81 -9.32 -16.15
C SER A 145 -4.90 -8.40 -14.93
N VAL A 146 -6.05 -8.34 -14.26
CA VAL A 146 -6.23 -7.52 -13.06
C VAL A 146 -5.74 -8.33 -11.85
N ASP A 147 -5.05 -7.67 -10.95
CA ASP A 147 -4.58 -8.28 -9.71
C ASP A 147 -5.62 -8.21 -8.60
N PHE A 148 -5.59 -9.24 -7.77
CA PHE A 148 -6.31 -9.22 -6.51
C PHE A 148 -5.41 -8.52 -5.48
N ASN A 149 -5.97 -7.53 -4.80
CA ASN A 149 -5.30 -6.89 -3.68
C ASN A 149 -5.82 -7.54 -2.39
N VAL A 150 -4.89 -7.90 -1.51
CA VAL A 150 -5.17 -8.58 -0.25
C VAL A 150 -4.36 -7.88 0.84
N GLU A 151 -5.03 -7.25 1.79
CA GLU A 151 -4.41 -6.40 2.80
C GLU A 151 -5.02 -6.65 4.18
N MET A 152 -4.30 -6.33 5.25
CA MET A 152 -4.91 -6.34 6.60
C MET A 152 -5.76 -5.09 6.79
N THR A 153 -6.87 -5.22 7.52
CA THR A 153 -7.59 -4.05 8.02
C THR A 153 -6.71 -3.28 9.03
N PRO A 154 -6.94 -1.97 9.26
CA PRO A 154 -6.06 -1.16 10.12
C PRO A 154 -5.90 -1.69 11.54
N ASN A 155 -6.95 -2.28 12.11
CA ASN A 155 -6.90 -2.94 13.42
C ASN A 155 -6.17 -4.30 13.44
N GLN A 156 -5.66 -4.75 12.29
CA GLN A 156 -4.92 -5.99 12.09
C GLN A 156 -5.67 -7.29 12.43
N GLN A 157 -7.01 -7.25 12.47
CA GLN A 157 -7.83 -8.40 12.88
C GLN A 157 -8.49 -9.13 11.71
N ASN A 158 -8.66 -8.45 10.57
CA ASN A 158 -9.36 -8.99 9.42
C ASN A 158 -8.56 -8.74 8.14
N ILE A 159 -8.96 -9.41 7.07
CA ILE A 159 -8.30 -9.36 5.78
C ILE A 159 -9.25 -8.74 4.75
N PHE A 160 -8.84 -7.64 4.16
CA PHE A 160 -9.54 -6.91 3.12
C PHE A 160 -9.09 -7.39 1.75
N VAL A 161 -10.06 -7.76 0.91
CA VAL A 161 -9.82 -8.27 -0.44
C VAL A 161 -10.61 -7.43 -1.42
N TYR A 162 -9.94 -6.88 -2.42
CA TYR A 162 -10.59 -6.12 -3.47
C TYR A 162 -9.84 -6.27 -4.80
N TYR A 163 -10.47 -5.81 -5.88
CA TYR A 163 -9.77 -5.62 -7.14
C TYR A 163 -10.36 -4.40 -7.83
N SER A 164 -9.51 -3.73 -8.60
CA SER A 164 -9.91 -2.56 -9.39
C SER A 164 -9.27 -2.66 -10.76
N ARG A 165 -10.02 -2.32 -11.80
CA ARG A 165 -9.50 -2.22 -13.16
C ARG A 165 -9.51 -0.77 -13.62
N PRO A 166 -8.61 -0.38 -14.55
CA PRO A 166 -8.74 0.88 -15.25
C PRO A 166 -9.98 0.83 -16.17
N PHE A 167 -10.67 1.96 -16.30
CA PHE A 167 -11.82 2.14 -17.17
C PHE A 167 -11.51 3.22 -18.21
N GLN A 168 -11.68 2.89 -19.49
CA GLN A 168 -11.63 3.87 -20.59
C GLN A 168 -12.98 4.59 -20.77
N THR A 169 -14.07 3.92 -20.38
CA THR A 169 -15.41 4.48 -20.25
C THR A 169 -16.13 3.59 -19.25
N TYR A 170 -16.43 4.13 -18.07
CA TYR A 170 -17.13 3.39 -17.03
C TYR A 170 -18.63 3.34 -17.30
N ASN A 171 -19.20 2.14 -17.24
CA ASN A 171 -20.60 1.87 -17.52
C ASN A 171 -21.22 1.09 -16.36
N GLU A 172 -21.08 1.64 -15.15
CA GLU A 172 -21.66 1.12 -13.91
C GLU A 172 -21.26 -0.32 -13.56
N GLU A 173 -20.10 -0.78 -14.02
CA GLU A 173 -19.62 -2.10 -13.61
C GLU A 173 -19.39 -2.14 -12.10
N PRO A 174 -19.86 -3.19 -11.41
CA PRO A 174 -19.73 -3.26 -9.97
C PRO A 174 -18.26 -3.32 -9.55
N PHE A 175 -17.91 -2.50 -8.57
CA PHE A 175 -16.70 -2.62 -7.78
C PHE A 175 -16.96 -3.60 -6.62
N PHE A 176 -16.03 -4.51 -6.39
CA PHE A 176 -16.19 -5.59 -5.43
C PHE A 176 -15.14 -5.49 -4.35
N PHE A 177 -15.58 -5.71 -3.12
CA PHE A 177 -14.69 -5.90 -2.01
C PHE A 177 -15.29 -6.85 -0.99
N LYS A 178 -14.41 -7.52 -0.26
CA LYS A 178 -14.75 -8.48 0.77
C LYS A 178 -13.84 -8.33 1.96
N VAL A 179 -14.33 -8.76 3.12
CA VAL A 179 -13.53 -8.84 4.34
C VAL A 179 -13.71 -10.22 4.94
N TYR A 180 -12.60 -10.84 5.30
CA TYR A 180 -12.55 -12.15 5.94
C TYR A 180 -11.95 -12.06 7.33
N ASP A 181 -12.46 -12.87 8.26
CA ASP A 181 -11.82 -13.07 9.56
C ASP A 181 -10.69 -14.12 9.50
N ALA A 182 -10.10 -14.40 10.67
CA ALA A 182 -9.04 -15.39 10.79
C ALA A 182 -9.49 -16.84 10.54
N ASP A 183 -10.79 -17.12 10.64
CA ASP A 183 -11.41 -18.41 10.34
C ASP A 183 -11.79 -18.56 8.86
N MET A 184 -11.44 -17.56 8.02
CA MET A 184 -11.78 -17.48 6.60
C MET A 184 -13.29 -17.32 6.36
N GLU A 185 -14.04 -16.85 7.36
CA GLU A 185 -15.45 -16.53 7.24
C GLU A 185 -15.65 -15.09 6.74
N GLU A 186 -16.65 -14.93 5.87
CA GLU A 186 -16.91 -13.67 5.19
C GLU A 186 -17.68 -12.73 6.14
N ILE A 187 -17.04 -11.62 6.55
CA ILE A 187 -17.67 -10.57 7.36
C ILE A 187 -18.40 -9.59 6.45
N TYR A 188 -17.77 -9.20 5.34
CA TYR A 188 -18.31 -8.24 4.37
C TYR A 188 -18.21 -8.77 2.95
N ASN A 189 -19.24 -8.51 2.15
CA ASN A 189 -19.28 -8.76 0.72
C ASN A 189 -20.27 -7.80 0.08
N ASN A 190 -19.74 -6.69 -0.40
CA ASN A 190 -20.56 -5.67 -1.03
C ASN A 190 -20.12 -5.51 -2.49
N LYS A 191 -21.09 -5.06 -3.29
CA LYS A 191 -20.89 -4.67 -4.68
C LYS A 191 -21.45 -3.28 -4.82
N ILE A 192 -20.62 -2.34 -5.25
CA ILE A 192 -20.99 -0.93 -5.34
C ILE A 192 -20.81 -0.44 -6.76
N LYS A 193 -21.63 0.52 -7.18
CA LYS A 193 -21.43 1.27 -8.41
C LYS A 193 -20.77 2.59 -8.04
N LEU A 194 -19.74 2.97 -8.78
CA LEU A 194 -19.04 4.23 -8.56
C LEU A 194 -19.80 5.37 -9.28
N PRO A 195 -19.86 6.59 -8.73
CA PRO A 195 -20.56 7.71 -9.36
C PRO A 195 -19.77 8.36 -10.52
N LEU A 196 -19.00 7.57 -11.28
CA LEU A 196 -18.07 8.03 -12.32
C LEU A 196 -18.50 7.60 -13.73
N VAL A 197 -19.81 7.53 -13.98
CA VAL A 197 -20.38 7.07 -15.27
C VAL A 197 -19.86 7.94 -16.41
N ASP A 198 -19.52 7.30 -17.53
CA ASP A 198 -18.93 7.91 -18.73
C ASP A 198 -17.53 8.53 -18.54
N GLU A 199 -16.91 8.40 -17.35
CA GLU A 199 -15.54 8.84 -17.11
C GLU A 199 -14.52 7.74 -17.46
N ALA A 200 -13.35 8.18 -17.91
CA ALA A 200 -12.16 7.35 -17.98
C ALA A 200 -11.37 7.54 -16.67
N PHE A 201 -11.11 6.47 -15.93
CA PHE A 201 -10.40 6.57 -14.65
C PHE A 201 -9.68 5.29 -14.25
N THR A 202 -8.74 5.44 -13.32
CA THR A 202 -8.11 4.35 -12.59
C THR A 202 -8.20 4.63 -11.09
N ILE A 203 -8.57 3.62 -10.29
CA ILE A 203 -8.42 3.71 -8.83
C ILE A 203 -6.96 3.45 -8.50
N ILE A 204 -6.28 4.45 -7.94
CA ILE A 204 -4.83 4.42 -7.67
C ILE A 204 -4.49 4.07 -6.22
N GLN A 205 -5.46 4.18 -5.32
CA GLN A 205 -5.34 3.78 -3.92
C GLN A 205 -6.73 3.41 -3.39
N THR A 206 -6.82 2.37 -2.58
CA THR A 206 -8.04 1.97 -1.86
C THR A 206 -7.67 1.63 -0.43
N GLU A 207 -8.41 2.14 0.55
CA GLU A 207 -8.21 1.80 1.96
C GLU A 207 -9.56 1.51 2.63
N ILE A 208 -9.55 0.61 3.60
CA ILE A 208 -10.67 0.34 4.48
C ILE A 208 -10.39 0.91 5.86
N ALA A 209 -11.37 1.61 6.43
CA ALA A 209 -11.27 2.15 7.77
C ALA A 209 -11.83 1.17 8.82
N ASN A 210 -11.57 1.43 10.10
CA ASN A 210 -12.06 0.58 11.20
C ASN A 210 -13.60 0.55 11.30
N SER A 211 -14.29 1.61 10.85
CA SER A 211 -15.76 1.63 10.71
C SER A 211 -16.28 0.70 9.60
N GLY A 212 -15.40 0.19 8.75
CA GLY A 212 -15.74 -0.54 7.52
C GLY A 212 -16.04 0.39 6.33
N ASN A 213 -15.97 1.72 6.50
CA ASN A 213 -16.00 2.65 5.37
C ASN A 213 -14.80 2.39 4.44
N ILE A 214 -14.99 2.62 3.14
CA ILE A 214 -13.94 2.42 2.14
C ILE A 214 -13.69 3.73 1.41
N TYR A 215 -12.42 4.04 1.25
CA TYR A 215 -11.92 5.24 0.61
C TYR A 215 -11.16 4.83 -0.64
N MET A 216 -11.45 5.48 -1.76
CA MET A 216 -10.79 5.20 -3.04
C MET A 216 -10.36 6.52 -3.66
N LEU A 217 -9.10 6.61 -4.07
CA LEU A 217 -8.59 7.74 -4.84
C LEU A 217 -8.62 7.39 -6.32
N ALA A 218 -9.46 8.07 -7.08
CA ALA A 218 -9.59 7.92 -8.52
C ALA A 218 -8.76 8.98 -9.25
N LYS A 219 -7.93 8.53 -10.19
CA LYS A 219 -7.23 9.37 -11.17
C LYS A 219 -8.06 9.39 -12.45
N ILE A 220 -8.63 10.54 -12.77
CA ILE A 220 -9.48 10.75 -13.94
C ILE A 220 -8.60 11.09 -15.14
N GLU A 221 -8.71 10.27 -16.18
CA GLU A 221 -7.95 10.41 -17.41
C GLU A 221 -8.66 11.35 -18.38
N PRO A 222 -7.92 12.26 -19.06
CA PRO A 222 -8.52 13.07 -20.10
C PRO A 222 -8.93 12.19 -21.29
N ASP A 223 -10.07 12.49 -21.91
CA ASP A 223 -10.51 11.86 -23.17
C ASP A 223 -9.32 11.71 -24.15
N PRO A 224 -9.09 10.53 -24.76
CA PRO A 224 -7.98 10.29 -25.67
C PRO A 224 -7.82 11.35 -26.80
N ARG A 225 -8.91 11.92 -27.30
CA ARG A 225 -8.92 13.01 -28.29
C ARG A 225 -8.42 14.32 -27.68
N ARG A 226 -8.77 14.60 -26.42
CA ARG A 226 -8.27 15.75 -25.66
C ARG A 226 -6.80 15.56 -25.29
N ALA A 227 -6.40 14.36 -24.85
CA ALA A 227 -5.03 14.01 -24.51
C ALA A 227 -4.08 14.25 -25.70
N LYS A 228 -4.43 13.76 -26.90
CA LYS A 228 -3.65 13.99 -28.13
C LYS A 228 -3.46 15.47 -28.49
N ARG A 229 -4.42 16.33 -28.12
CA ARG A 229 -4.35 17.78 -28.37
C ARG A 229 -3.53 18.55 -27.34
N MET A 230 -3.54 18.13 -26.07
CA MET A 230 -2.96 18.94 -24.99
C MET A 230 -1.44 18.87 -24.91
N LYS A 231 -0.76 17.92 -25.57
CA LYS A 231 0.70 17.67 -25.52
C LYS A 231 1.30 17.45 -24.12
N VAL A 232 0.51 17.62 -23.06
CA VAL A 232 0.80 17.36 -21.65
C VAL A 232 -0.48 16.78 -21.06
N LEU A 233 -0.43 15.57 -20.48
CA LEU A 233 -1.57 14.99 -19.77
C LEU A 233 -1.75 15.76 -18.45
N ILE A 234 -2.98 16.22 -18.22
CA ILE A 234 -3.43 16.78 -16.95
C ILE A 234 -4.50 15.81 -16.49
N TYR A 235 -4.30 15.25 -15.31
CA TYR A 235 -5.26 14.36 -14.66
C TYR A 235 -6.03 15.16 -13.62
N ASP A 236 -7.31 14.82 -13.45
CA ASP A 236 -8.10 15.28 -12.31
C ASP A 236 -8.14 14.15 -11.28
N TYR A 237 -8.34 14.48 -10.01
CA TYR A 237 -8.44 13.49 -8.93
C TYR A 237 -9.79 13.61 -8.24
N LYS A 238 -10.35 12.47 -7.88
CA LYS A 238 -11.58 12.38 -7.09
C LYS A 238 -11.38 11.40 -5.95
N LEU A 239 -11.72 11.81 -4.74
CA LEU A 239 -11.83 10.90 -3.61
C LEU A 239 -13.26 10.38 -3.56
N LEU A 240 -13.41 9.06 -3.53
CA LEU A 240 -14.68 8.39 -3.33
C LEU A 240 -14.72 7.80 -1.93
N ARG A 241 -15.84 7.97 -1.23
CA ARG A 241 -16.07 7.36 0.09
C ARG A 241 -17.32 6.50 0.03
N PHE A 242 -17.16 5.20 0.19
CA PHE A 242 -18.26 4.29 0.47
C PHE A 242 -18.55 4.26 1.97
N ASP A 243 -19.77 4.65 2.34
CA ASP A 243 -20.27 4.56 3.71
C ASP A 243 -20.90 3.19 3.94
N ASN A 244 -20.34 2.44 4.89
CA ASN A 244 -20.77 1.08 5.16
C ASN A 244 -22.15 0.99 5.83
N LEU A 245 -22.62 2.05 6.50
CA LEU A 245 -23.92 2.08 7.15
C LEU A 245 -25.02 2.43 6.16
N THR A 246 -24.84 3.49 5.38
CA THR A 246 -25.85 3.96 4.42
C THR A 246 -25.79 3.24 3.08
N LYS A 247 -24.68 2.54 2.79
CA LYS A 247 -24.40 1.86 1.52
C LYS A 247 -24.37 2.82 0.33
N THR A 248 -23.98 4.07 0.56
CA THR A 248 -23.86 5.11 -0.48
C THR A 248 -22.41 5.45 -0.76
N VAL A 249 -22.13 5.97 -1.96
CA VAL A 249 -20.81 6.48 -2.34
C VAL A 249 -20.89 8.00 -2.49
N ASP A 250 -20.12 8.71 -1.67
CA ASP A 250 -19.89 10.15 -1.82
C ASP A 250 -18.67 10.40 -2.73
N GLU A 251 -18.67 11.51 -3.45
CA GLU A 251 -17.58 11.95 -4.32
C GLU A 251 -17.08 13.34 -3.91
N PHE A 252 -15.77 13.51 -3.87
CA PHE A 252 -15.09 14.75 -3.54
C PHE A 252 -14.05 15.10 -4.61
N GLU A 253 -14.17 16.27 -5.22
CA GLU A 253 -13.20 16.76 -6.19
C GLU A 253 -11.89 17.17 -5.48
N VAL A 254 -10.76 16.62 -5.94
CA VAL A 254 -9.43 16.90 -5.39
C VAL A 254 -8.61 17.63 -6.45
N LYS A 255 -8.32 18.91 -6.21
CA LYS A 255 -7.55 19.73 -7.13
C LYS A 255 -6.70 20.77 -6.43
N GLY A 256 -5.52 21.01 -6.99
CA GLY A 256 -4.70 22.17 -6.69
C GLY A 256 -5.38 23.46 -7.17
N LYS A 257 -5.16 24.58 -6.46
CA LYS A 257 -5.78 25.87 -6.81
C LYS A 257 -5.11 26.52 -8.01
N LYS A 258 -3.79 26.69 -7.91
CA LYS A 258 -2.97 27.42 -8.91
C LYS A 258 -2.09 26.48 -9.72
N TYR A 259 -1.60 25.42 -9.09
CA TYR A 259 -0.76 24.40 -9.70
C TYR A 259 -1.58 23.14 -9.94
N ILE A 260 -1.11 22.32 -10.88
CA ILE A 260 -1.75 21.05 -11.22
C ILE A 260 -1.26 20.01 -10.23
N LEU A 261 -2.20 19.29 -9.60
CA LEU A 261 -1.90 18.12 -8.81
C LEU A 261 -1.48 16.97 -9.74
N VAL A 262 -0.35 16.36 -9.46
CA VAL A 262 0.14 15.12 -10.10
C VAL A 262 0.63 14.20 -9.01
N ASP A 263 0.45 12.90 -9.22
CA ASP A 263 0.77 11.84 -8.27
C ASP A 263 0.19 12.12 -6.88
N ALA A 264 -0.90 11.44 -6.53
CA ALA A 264 -1.60 11.68 -5.29
C ALA A 264 -1.79 10.39 -4.52
N ILE A 265 -1.69 10.49 -3.20
CA ILE A 265 -2.06 9.44 -2.25
C ILE A 265 -2.84 10.07 -1.10
N PHE A 266 -3.46 9.26 -0.27
CA PHE A 266 -4.11 9.71 0.96
C PHE A 266 -3.72 8.84 2.15
N GLY A 267 -4.06 9.30 3.35
CA GLY A 267 -4.10 8.49 4.56
C GLY A 267 -5.26 8.91 5.44
N LEU A 268 -5.67 8.01 6.34
CA LEU A 268 -6.81 8.20 7.24
C LEU A 268 -6.35 8.45 8.67
N ASP A 269 -6.84 9.52 9.30
CA ASP A 269 -6.63 9.73 10.74
C ASP A 269 -7.54 8.86 11.61
N ASN A 270 -7.38 8.96 12.93
CA ASN A 270 -8.14 8.14 13.89
C ASN A 270 -9.65 8.41 13.85
N GLU A 271 -10.04 9.62 13.42
CA GLU A 271 -11.43 10.03 13.21
C GLU A 271 -11.92 9.74 11.78
N GLU A 272 -11.11 9.04 10.97
CA GLU A 272 -11.35 8.73 9.56
C GLU A 272 -11.54 9.98 8.69
N ASN A 273 -10.95 11.12 9.07
CA ASN A 273 -10.71 12.23 8.14
C ASN A 273 -9.58 11.85 7.19
N VAL A 274 -9.59 12.47 6.01
CA VAL A 274 -8.69 12.06 4.92
C VAL A 274 -7.66 13.15 4.67
N ASP A 275 -6.39 12.84 4.90
CA ASP A 275 -5.25 13.68 4.50
C ASP A 275 -4.79 13.27 3.11
N ILE A 276 -4.96 14.14 2.12
CA ILE A 276 -4.60 13.88 0.73
C ILE A 276 -3.32 14.65 0.41
N TYR A 277 -2.33 13.95 -0.10
CA TYR A 277 -1.04 14.49 -0.50
C TYR A 277 -0.76 14.26 -1.98
N GLY A 278 0.13 15.07 -2.54
CA GLY A 278 0.68 14.83 -3.87
C GLY A 278 1.71 15.85 -4.30
N PHE A 279 2.14 15.80 -5.55
CA PHE A 279 3.06 16.79 -6.12
C PHE A 279 2.34 17.87 -6.92
N LEU A 280 2.93 19.06 -6.97
CA LEU A 280 2.42 20.20 -7.72
C LEU A 280 3.32 20.54 -8.89
N VAL A 281 2.72 20.70 -10.08
CA VAL A 281 3.43 21.15 -11.29
C VAL A 281 2.81 22.41 -11.90
N ARG A 282 3.63 23.20 -12.59
CA ARG A 282 3.12 24.31 -13.41
C ARG A 282 2.46 23.76 -14.65
N LYS A 283 1.41 24.44 -15.12
CA LYS A 283 0.78 24.15 -16.41
C LYS A 283 1.82 24.14 -17.53
N GLY A 284 1.89 23.03 -18.27
CA GLY A 284 2.83 22.84 -19.38
C GLY A 284 4.27 22.53 -18.96
N LYS A 285 4.51 22.18 -17.70
CA LYS A 285 5.82 21.75 -17.16
C LYS A 285 5.67 20.40 -16.49
N THR A 286 6.78 19.65 -16.43
CA THR A 286 6.87 18.33 -15.78
C THR A 286 7.57 18.38 -14.43
N ASN A 287 8.33 19.45 -14.17
CA ASN A 287 9.09 19.60 -12.94
C ASN A 287 8.17 19.81 -11.73
N TYR A 288 8.39 19.02 -10.67
CA TYR A 288 7.74 19.26 -9.39
C TYR A 288 8.18 20.62 -8.82
N GLU A 289 7.19 21.38 -8.39
CA GLU A 289 7.34 22.73 -7.85
C GLU A 289 6.95 22.80 -6.38
N GLY A 290 6.24 21.80 -5.84
CA GLY A 290 5.81 21.77 -4.46
C GLY A 290 5.07 20.48 -4.07
N ILE A 291 4.60 20.46 -2.83
CA ILE A 291 3.74 19.43 -2.24
C ILE A 291 2.33 20.00 -2.08
N PHE A 292 1.35 19.21 -2.49
CA PHE A 292 -0.07 19.44 -2.26
C PHE A 292 -0.49 18.79 -0.95
N HIS A 293 -1.34 19.48 -0.18
CA HIS A 293 -2.05 18.91 0.96
C HIS A 293 -3.48 19.44 1.05
N GLN A 294 -4.45 18.56 1.24
CA GLN A 294 -5.81 18.91 1.64
C GLN A 294 -6.34 17.88 2.63
N LYS A 295 -7.01 18.35 3.68
CA LYS A 295 -7.69 17.48 4.65
C LYS A 295 -9.20 17.55 4.47
N LEU A 296 -9.85 16.40 4.29
CA LEU A 296 -11.31 16.27 4.21
C LEU A 296 -11.85 15.85 5.58
N ASN A 297 -12.74 16.67 6.16
CA ASN A 297 -13.52 16.25 7.31
C ASN A 297 -14.70 15.38 6.84
N THR A 298 -14.72 14.12 7.25
CA THR A 298 -15.70 13.14 6.73
C THR A 298 -17.07 13.26 7.39
N GLN A 299 -17.17 13.93 8.54
CA GLN A 299 -18.44 14.21 9.21
C GLN A 299 -19.17 15.38 8.54
N THR A 300 -18.45 16.49 8.28
CA THR A 300 -19.03 17.66 7.62
C THR A 300 -19.08 17.52 6.09
N LYS A 301 -18.31 16.58 5.53
CA LYS A 301 -18.11 16.40 4.08
C LYS A 301 -17.49 17.62 3.40
N GLU A 302 -16.68 18.37 4.14
CA GLU A 302 -16.04 19.59 3.65
C GLU A 302 -14.52 19.51 3.80
N PHE A 303 -13.81 20.03 2.80
CA PHE A 303 -12.37 20.22 2.90
C PHE A 303 -12.07 21.32 3.93
N MET A 304 -11.20 21.00 4.87
CA MET A 304 -10.71 21.93 5.86
C MET A 304 -9.96 23.04 5.14
N THR A 305 -10.43 24.27 5.31
CA THR A 305 -9.75 25.44 4.75
C THR A 305 -8.68 25.88 5.75
N PRO A 306 -7.40 25.92 5.37
CA PRO A 306 -6.39 26.53 6.23
C PRO A 306 -6.80 27.96 6.52
N GLY A 307 -6.65 28.42 7.78
CA GLY A 307 -6.98 29.80 8.17
C GLY A 307 -6.29 30.87 7.32
N ASP A 308 -5.21 30.50 6.60
CA ASP A 308 -4.67 31.25 5.48
C ASP A 308 -4.64 30.36 4.22
N ALA A 309 -5.57 30.60 3.30
CA ALA A 309 -5.73 29.85 2.05
C ALA A 309 -4.47 29.83 1.15
N LYS A 310 -3.47 30.71 1.40
CA LYS A 310 -2.17 30.72 0.71
C LYS A 310 -1.18 29.67 1.22
N LYS A 311 -1.48 29.01 2.34
CA LYS A 311 -0.63 27.99 2.99
C LYS A 311 -1.07 26.54 2.72
N ALA A 312 -2.12 26.34 1.94
CA ALA A 312 -2.60 24.99 1.58
C ALA A 312 -1.59 24.22 0.72
N ASP A 313 -0.88 24.93 -0.16
CA ASP A 313 0.13 24.36 -1.05
C ASP A 313 1.53 24.71 -0.52
N TYR A 314 2.42 23.73 -0.35
CA TYR A 314 3.82 23.98 -0.03
C TYR A 314 4.63 24.10 -1.31
N MET A 315 5.14 25.29 -1.60
CA MET A 315 5.97 25.52 -2.79
C MET A 315 7.45 25.45 -2.43
N PHE A 316 8.22 24.61 -3.13
CA PHE A 316 9.66 24.52 -2.93
C PHE A 316 10.33 25.86 -3.17
N SER A 317 11.09 26.30 -2.18
CA SER A 317 11.96 27.46 -2.26
C SER A 317 13.09 27.23 -3.28
N LYS A 318 13.75 28.33 -3.69
CA LYS A 318 14.90 28.23 -4.61
C LYS A 318 16.09 27.46 -4.02
N THR A 319 16.16 27.34 -2.69
CA THR A 319 17.24 26.66 -1.97
C THR A 319 16.94 25.19 -1.68
N GLU A 320 15.69 24.75 -1.75
CA GLU A 320 15.30 23.33 -1.67
C GLU A 320 15.34 22.63 -3.03
N LYS A 321 15.02 23.38 -4.11
CA LYS A 321 15.11 22.88 -5.49
C LYS A 321 16.47 22.27 -5.91
N PRO A 322 17.64 22.70 -5.41
CA PRO A 322 18.94 22.12 -5.74
C PRO A 322 19.15 20.71 -5.18
N ASP A 323 18.64 20.39 -3.99
CA ASP A 323 18.90 19.10 -3.34
C ASP A 323 18.08 17.98 -3.97
N PHE A 324 16.78 18.20 -4.17
CA PHE A 324 15.88 17.25 -4.86
C PHE A 324 16.15 17.10 -6.36
N ARG A 325 17.07 17.91 -6.92
CA ARG A 325 17.46 17.90 -8.33
C ARG A 325 18.98 17.75 -8.50
N SER A 326 19.64 17.25 -7.46
CA SER A 326 21.10 17.11 -7.46
C SER A 326 21.55 16.15 -8.56
N GLU A 327 22.67 16.47 -9.22
CA GLU A 327 23.26 15.60 -10.25
C GLU A 327 23.58 14.19 -9.72
N ARG A 328 23.75 14.03 -8.40
CA ARG A 328 23.94 12.70 -7.78
C ARG A 328 22.74 11.75 -7.96
N LEU A 329 21.53 12.30 -8.15
CA LEU A 329 20.28 11.54 -8.25
C LEU A 329 20.00 11.04 -9.67
N ILE A 330 20.78 11.49 -10.66
CA ILE A 330 20.48 11.32 -12.08
C ILE A 330 21.65 10.70 -12.84
N GLU A 331 21.35 9.70 -13.66
CA GLU A 331 22.23 9.27 -14.76
C GLU A 331 21.79 9.92 -16.07
N THR A 332 20.48 10.17 -16.21
CA THR A 332 19.86 10.91 -17.30
C THR A 332 18.89 11.97 -16.77
N TYR A 333 18.70 13.07 -17.52
CA TYR A 333 17.95 14.25 -17.04
C TYR A 333 16.45 13.97 -16.77
N ASP A 334 15.87 12.96 -17.41
CA ASP A 334 14.50 12.51 -17.21
C ASP A 334 14.27 11.79 -15.88
N GLN A 335 15.34 11.32 -15.21
CA GLN A 335 15.26 10.65 -13.90
C GLN A 335 15.09 11.63 -12.72
N MET A 336 15.23 12.93 -12.95
CA MET A 336 15.26 13.96 -11.91
C MET A 336 13.99 14.00 -11.04
N TYR A 337 12.85 13.55 -11.55
CA TYR A 337 11.55 13.63 -10.85
C TYR A 337 10.93 12.26 -10.59
N ASN A 338 11.73 11.19 -10.54
CA ASN A 338 11.24 9.84 -10.27
C ASN A 338 10.97 9.62 -8.78
N TYR A 339 10.07 10.42 -8.20
CA TYR A 339 9.61 10.20 -6.82
C TYR A 339 8.32 9.39 -6.81
N LYS A 340 8.33 8.29 -6.06
CA LYS A 340 7.13 7.51 -5.77
C LYS A 340 6.62 7.89 -4.39
N LEU A 341 5.35 8.29 -4.30
CA LEU A 341 4.66 8.46 -3.03
C LEU A 341 4.44 7.08 -2.41
N LEU A 342 4.86 6.91 -1.16
CA LEU A 342 4.87 5.61 -0.48
C LEU A 342 3.76 5.50 0.56
N ASP A 343 3.65 6.48 1.46
CA ASP A 343 2.77 6.38 2.63
C ASP A 343 2.41 7.76 3.21
N VAL A 344 1.30 7.82 3.95
CA VAL A 344 0.86 8.96 4.76
C VAL A 344 0.74 8.51 6.22
N LEU A 345 1.70 8.90 7.03
CA LEU A 345 1.75 8.60 8.45
C LEU A 345 0.95 9.63 9.26
N GLN A 346 0.07 9.15 10.13
CA GLN A 346 -0.69 9.98 11.06
C GLN A 346 0.01 10.03 12.42
N LEU A 347 0.26 11.24 12.91
CA LEU A 347 0.97 11.46 14.17
C LEU A 347 -0.01 11.65 15.32
N SER A 348 0.41 11.27 16.53
CA SER A 348 -0.39 11.41 17.75
C SER A 348 -0.72 12.85 18.12
N ASN A 349 -0.01 13.83 17.56
CA ASN A 349 -0.30 15.26 17.72
C ASN A 349 -1.37 15.78 16.75
N GLY A 350 -1.97 14.90 15.94
CA GLY A 350 -2.99 15.23 14.94
C GLY A 350 -2.43 15.73 13.60
N GLY A 351 -1.11 15.90 13.48
CA GLY A 351 -0.46 16.19 12.21
C GLY A 351 -0.26 14.93 11.37
N SER A 352 0.05 15.13 10.09
CA SER A 352 0.28 14.04 9.13
C SER A 352 1.60 14.25 8.38
N VAL A 353 2.20 13.16 7.94
CA VAL A 353 3.48 13.14 7.23
C VAL A 353 3.34 12.30 5.97
N VAL A 354 3.67 12.87 4.82
CA VAL A 354 3.82 12.09 3.59
C VAL A 354 5.28 11.71 3.36
N ILE A 355 5.48 10.47 2.93
CA ILE A 355 6.79 9.93 2.54
C ILE A 355 6.78 9.66 1.04
N ALA A 356 7.82 10.13 0.36
CA ALA A 356 8.12 9.77 -1.01
C ALA A 356 9.57 9.34 -1.15
N GLU A 357 9.86 8.40 -2.04
CA GLU A 357 11.22 7.93 -2.32
C GLU A 357 11.58 8.16 -3.78
N HIS A 358 12.80 8.61 -4.02
CA HIS A 358 13.38 8.69 -5.36
C HIS A 358 13.88 7.32 -5.80
N VAL A 359 13.27 6.77 -6.85
CA VAL A 359 13.53 5.43 -7.35
C VAL A 359 13.78 5.46 -8.85
N ASN A 360 14.94 4.96 -9.28
CA ASN A 360 15.21 4.68 -10.70
C ASN A 360 15.18 3.17 -10.94
N HIS A 361 14.53 2.77 -12.03
CA HIS A 361 14.52 1.39 -12.54
C HIS A 361 14.92 1.41 -14.02
N TRP A 362 15.85 0.55 -14.40
CA TRP A 362 16.18 0.30 -15.80
C TRP A 362 16.47 -1.18 -16.02
N VAL A 363 16.29 -1.62 -17.27
CA VAL A 363 16.44 -3.02 -17.68
C VAL A 363 17.47 -3.09 -18.78
N ASP A 364 18.55 -3.84 -18.55
CA ASP A 364 19.46 -4.26 -19.60
C ASP A 364 19.05 -5.65 -20.10
N SER A 365 19.42 -5.95 -21.34
CA SER A 365 19.20 -7.29 -21.90
C SER A 365 20.43 -7.81 -22.62
N ILE A 366 20.79 -9.06 -22.39
CA ILE A 366 21.86 -9.76 -23.08
C ILE A 366 21.26 -10.95 -23.83
N ILE A 367 21.53 -11.03 -25.14
CA ILE A 367 21.18 -12.21 -25.94
C ILE A 367 22.31 -13.22 -25.77
N VAL A 368 22.02 -14.36 -25.16
CA VAL A 368 22.97 -15.45 -24.96
C VAL A 368 23.43 -15.97 -26.33
N PRO A 369 24.73 -15.90 -26.65
CA PRO A 369 25.24 -16.36 -27.93
C PRO A 369 24.94 -17.86 -28.13
N GLY A 370 24.22 -18.20 -29.21
CA GLY A 370 23.94 -19.58 -29.61
C GLY A 370 22.57 -20.12 -29.20
N SER A 371 21.96 -19.68 -28.09
CA SER A 371 20.62 -20.13 -27.66
C SER A 371 19.48 -19.18 -28.07
N LYS A 372 19.80 -17.94 -28.48
CA LYS A 372 18.83 -16.83 -28.69
C LYS A 372 18.01 -16.48 -27.44
N GLU A 373 18.39 -17.03 -26.29
CA GLU A 373 17.80 -16.69 -25.00
C GLU A 373 18.15 -15.25 -24.65
N VAL A 374 17.18 -14.50 -24.13
CA VAL A 374 17.37 -13.12 -23.70
C VAL A 374 17.35 -13.12 -22.19
N ILE A 375 18.48 -12.77 -21.58
CA ILE A 375 18.59 -12.52 -20.15
C ILE A 375 18.29 -11.05 -19.93
N TYR A 376 17.35 -10.75 -19.05
CA TYR A 376 17.07 -9.38 -18.60
C TYR A 376 17.73 -9.17 -17.23
N THR A 377 18.34 -8.00 -17.04
CA THR A 377 18.90 -7.57 -15.76
C THR A 377 18.21 -6.27 -15.36
N ASP A 378 17.38 -6.36 -14.32
CA ASP A 378 16.71 -5.23 -13.71
C ASP A 378 17.62 -4.57 -12.67
N TYR A 379 17.80 -3.26 -12.77
CA TYR A 379 18.56 -2.47 -11.81
C TYR A 379 17.64 -1.52 -11.09
N TYR A 380 17.73 -1.49 -9.76
CA TYR A 380 16.97 -0.59 -8.89
C TYR A 380 17.93 0.30 -8.12
N LYS A 381 17.66 1.61 -8.11
CA LYS A 381 18.45 2.61 -7.39
C LYS A 381 17.53 3.51 -6.57
N HIS A 382 17.64 3.40 -5.26
CA HIS A 382 16.91 4.19 -4.27
C HIS A 382 17.85 5.26 -3.73
N ASN A 383 17.59 6.53 -4.03
CA ASN A 383 18.58 7.58 -3.81
C ASN A 383 18.31 8.45 -2.58
N ASP A 384 17.07 8.91 -2.42
CA ASP A 384 16.68 9.91 -1.43
C ASP A 384 15.24 9.66 -0.97
N VAL A 385 14.95 10.08 0.26
CA VAL A 385 13.61 10.12 0.81
C VAL A 385 13.19 11.57 1.01
N LEU A 386 12.06 11.95 0.44
CA LEU A 386 11.38 13.21 0.68
C LEU A 386 10.30 12.99 1.75
N VAL A 387 10.31 13.86 2.76
CA VAL A 387 9.31 13.85 3.82
C VAL A 387 8.68 15.24 3.90
N ALA A 388 7.35 15.29 3.87
CA ALA A 388 6.61 16.54 4.07
C ALA A 388 5.66 16.39 5.26
N TYR A 389 5.73 17.33 6.20
CA TYR A 389 4.91 17.34 7.42
C TYR A 389 3.86 18.44 7.34
N CYS A 390 2.61 18.10 7.63
CA CYS A 390 1.54 19.05 7.89
C CYS A 390 1.13 19.00 9.36
N ASN A 391 1.06 20.17 9.98
CA ASN A 391 0.56 20.30 11.35
C ASN A 391 -0.97 20.29 11.37
N ALA A 392 -1.53 19.87 12.51
CA ALA A 392 -2.98 19.84 12.77
C ALA A 392 -3.66 21.21 12.65
#